data_AF-A0A8R1DJQ5-F1
#
_entry.id   AF-A0A8R1DJQ5-F1
#
_cell.length_a   1.000
_cell.length_b   1.000
_cell.length_c   1.000
_cell.angle_alpha   90.00
_cell.angle_beta   90.00
_cell.angle_gamma   90.00
#
_symmetry.space_group_name_H-M   'P 1'
#
loop_
_entity.id
_entity.type
_entity.pdbx_description
1 polymer ?
#
loop_
_entity_poly.entity_id
_entity_poly.type
_entity_poly.pdbx_seq_one_letter_code
_entity_poly.pdbx_strand_id
1 'polypeptide(L)'
;MFSRLFFRAAPKFVKWTPVRFNANTNSVDAAKMKAFQERVDKAKVRRAYALGGCLMFIWISTHGILLYKRRSEHRNLNEKLPPISWEEFEEKYLATGEVKTIIFQPHFEVANVYLSSAREQQMKESLATLVHTTPDKFSRPPDVRFYLEASAEDVKHLVDTAAKKYKHHVDFEIDQFPSYRELSFIVGSSLFVLAAIAMAK
;
A
#
# COMPACT_ATOMS: atom_id res chain seq x y z
N MET A 1 12.95 -85.11 79.41
CA MET A 1 11.60 -84.60 79.72
C MET A 1 11.62 -83.08 79.67
N PHE A 2 11.11 -82.48 78.59
CA PHE A 2 10.07 -81.44 78.58
C PHE A 2 9.93 -80.95 77.13
N SER A 3 8.69 -81.01 76.69
CA SER A 3 8.18 -80.93 75.32
C SER A 3 7.59 -79.56 75.01
N ARG A 4 7.32 -79.33 73.71
CA ARG A 4 6.35 -78.37 73.10
C ARG A 4 6.91 -76.97 72.82
N LEU A 5 6.61 -76.30 71.71
CA LEU A 5 5.76 -76.56 70.54
C LEU A 5 6.19 -75.59 69.42
N PHE A 6 5.97 -76.02 68.18
CA PHE A 6 6.07 -75.23 66.95
C PHE A 6 5.27 -73.92 67.01
N PHE A 7 5.72 -72.85 66.33
CA PHE A 7 4.94 -72.19 65.27
C PHE A 7 5.77 -71.15 64.49
N ARG A 8 5.67 -71.27 63.16
CA ARG A 8 6.24 -70.39 62.12
C ARG A 8 5.77 -68.93 62.29
N ALA A 9 6.69 -67.98 62.15
CA ALA A 9 6.34 -66.58 61.88
C ALA A 9 6.58 -66.29 60.39
N ALA A 10 5.49 -66.16 59.63
CA ALA A 10 5.50 -65.70 58.25
C ALA A 10 5.77 -64.18 58.19
N PRO A 11 6.46 -63.66 57.17
CA PRO A 11 6.64 -62.22 57.00
C PRO A 11 5.29 -61.56 56.74
N LYS A 12 4.98 -60.49 57.49
CA LYS A 12 3.77 -59.69 57.32
C LYS A 12 3.75 -59.09 55.91
N PHE A 13 2.87 -59.59 55.06
CA PHE A 13 2.48 -58.93 53.82
C PHE A 13 1.93 -57.53 54.17
N VAL A 14 2.70 -56.50 53.84
CA VAL A 14 2.23 -55.12 53.85
C VAL A 14 1.15 -55.01 52.78
N LYS A 15 -0.08 -54.70 53.22
CA LYS A 15 -1.23 -54.44 52.34
C LYS A 15 -0.83 -53.44 51.26
N TRP A 16 -0.83 -53.87 50.01
CA TRP A 16 -0.84 -52.98 48.86
C TRP A 16 -2.14 -52.18 48.90
N THR A 17 -2.05 -50.90 49.25
CA THR A 17 -3.14 -49.95 48.99
C THR A 17 -3.08 -49.56 47.52
N PRO A 18 -4.13 -49.74 46.71
CA PRO A 18 -4.15 -49.19 45.37
C PRO A 18 -4.08 -47.67 45.50
N VAL A 19 -3.10 -47.05 44.83
CA VAL A 19 -3.07 -45.61 44.63
C VAL A 19 -4.37 -45.24 43.92
N ARG A 20 -5.33 -44.65 44.65
CA ARG A 20 -6.50 -44.03 44.04
C ARG A 20 -5.98 -42.87 43.20
N PHE A 21 -5.92 -43.06 41.89
CA PHE A 21 -5.80 -41.94 40.96
C PHE A 21 -7.00 -41.02 41.21
N ASN A 22 -6.69 -39.86 41.76
CA ASN A 22 -7.67 -38.86 42.13
C ASN A 22 -8.19 -38.22 40.83
N ALA A 23 -9.42 -38.49 40.42
CA ALA A 23 -10.03 -37.91 39.22
C ALA A 23 -10.01 -36.35 39.22
N ASN A 24 -9.78 -35.75 40.39
CA ASN A 24 -9.60 -34.30 40.56
C ASN A 24 -8.29 -33.75 39.99
N THR A 25 -7.22 -34.52 39.81
CA THR A 25 -5.99 -33.99 39.21
C THR A 25 -6.18 -33.74 37.71
N ASN A 26 -6.84 -34.68 37.01
CA ASN A 26 -7.14 -34.53 35.59
C ASN A 26 -8.11 -33.36 35.31
N SER A 27 -9.08 -33.12 36.20
CA SER A 27 -10.02 -32.00 36.05
C SER A 27 -9.38 -30.64 36.37
N VAL A 28 -8.47 -30.58 37.35
CA VAL A 28 -7.71 -29.37 37.69
C VAL A 28 -6.70 -29.03 36.58
N ASP A 29 -6.05 -30.02 35.99
CA ASP A 29 -5.12 -29.80 34.87
C ASP A 29 -5.85 -29.40 33.59
N ALA A 30 -7.03 -29.99 33.31
CA ALA A 30 -7.89 -29.56 32.21
C ALA A 30 -8.42 -28.13 32.42
N ALA A 31 -8.78 -27.75 33.65
CA ALA A 31 -9.24 -26.40 33.97
C ALA A 31 -8.10 -25.37 33.84
N LYS A 32 -6.88 -25.71 34.27
CA LYS A 32 -5.68 -24.86 34.09
C LYS A 32 -5.32 -24.70 32.61
N MET A 33 -5.39 -25.78 31.83
CA MET A 33 -5.15 -25.75 30.38
C MET A 33 -6.19 -24.91 29.65
N LYS A 34 -7.47 -25.03 30.00
CA LYS A 34 -8.53 -24.16 29.45
C LYS A 34 -8.32 -22.69 29.82
N ALA A 35 -7.99 -22.40 31.08
CA ALA A 35 -7.72 -21.03 31.53
C ALA A 35 -6.47 -20.41 30.85
N PHE A 36 -5.43 -21.21 30.59
CA PHE A 36 -4.28 -20.79 29.81
C PHE A 36 -4.65 -20.51 28.35
N GLN A 37 -5.43 -21.40 27.73
CA GLN A 37 -5.91 -21.23 26.36
C GLN A 37 -6.74 -19.95 26.21
N GLU A 38 -7.67 -19.69 27.13
CA GLU A 38 -8.47 -18.46 27.14
C GLU A 38 -7.61 -17.19 27.29
N ARG A 39 -6.55 -17.24 28.11
CA ARG A 39 -5.60 -16.11 28.26
C ARG A 39 -4.83 -15.88 26.96
N VAL A 40 -4.37 -16.94 26.32
CA VAL A 40 -3.67 -16.88 25.03
C VAL A 40 -4.59 -16.34 23.94
N ASP A 41 -5.83 -16.79 23.88
CA ASP A 41 -6.79 -16.34 22.86
C ASP A 41 -7.22 -14.89 23.08
N LYS A 42 -7.45 -14.46 24.34
CA LYS A 42 -7.66 -13.04 24.67
C LYS A 42 -6.45 -12.17 24.31
N ALA A 43 -5.23 -12.69 24.45
CA ALA A 43 -4.01 -11.98 24.04
C ALA A 43 -3.88 -11.89 22.52
N LYS A 44 -4.23 -12.96 21.77
CA LYS A 44 -4.27 -12.94 20.29
C LYS A 44 -5.29 -11.92 19.78
N VAL A 45 -6.48 -11.87 20.36
CA VAL A 45 -7.53 -10.91 19.99
C VAL A 45 -7.07 -9.47 20.25
N ARG A 46 -6.51 -9.17 21.43
CA ARG A 46 -5.96 -7.83 21.71
C ARG A 46 -4.82 -7.44 20.75
N ARG A 47 -3.95 -8.39 20.41
CA ARG A 47 -2.90 -8.18 19.41
C ARG A 47 -3.48 -7.91 18.02
N ALA A 48 -4.51 -8.65 17.60
CA ALA A 48 -5.18 -8.43 16.33
C ALA A 48 -5.84 -7.03 16.25
N TYR A 49 -6.47 -6.58 17.33
CA TYR A 49 -7.01 -5.21 17.41
C TYR A 49 -5.91 -4.13 17.35
N ALA A 50 -4.80 -4.33 18.05
CA ALA A 50 -3.67 -3.40 17.99
C ALA A 50 -3.03 -3.36 16.59
N LEU A 51 -2.88 -4.51 15.94
CA LEU A 51 -2.41 -4.65 14.57
C LEU A 51 -3.35 -3.96 13.57
N GLY A 52 -4.65 -4.23 13.65
CA GLY A 52 -5.65 -3.60 12.80
C GLY A 52 -5.67 -2.09 12.96
N GLY A 53 -5.61 -1.59 14.20
CA GLY A 53 -5.53 -0.15 14.49
C GLY A 53 -4.26 0.50 13.93
N CYS A 54 -3.10 -0.16 14.07
CA CYS A 54 -1.84 0.33 13.53
C CYS A 54 -1.86 0.40 11.99
N LEU A 55 -2.37 -0.64 11.32
CA LEU A 55 -2.49 -0.67 9.86
C LEU A 55 -3.45 0.42 9.34
N MET A 56 -4.60 0.60 9.99
CA MET A 56 -5.55 1.65 9.63
C MET A 56 -4.93 3.05 9.79
N PHE A 57 -4.18 3.28 10.87
CA PHE A 57 -3.52 4.56 11.08
C PHE A 57 -2.44 4.84 10.01
N ILE A 58 -1.64 3.83 9.66
CA ILE A 58 -0.61 3.95 8.62
C ILE A 58 -1.26 4.15 7.26
N TRP A 59 -2.33 3.43 6.96
CA TRP A 59 -3.09 3.60 5.73
C TRP A 59 -3.60 5.04 5.59
N ILE A 60 -4.32 5.55 6.59
CA ILE A 60 -4.90 6.89 6.59
C ILE A 60 -3.81 7.97 6.55
N SER A 61 -2.77 7.83 7.37
CA SER A 61 -1.67 8.80 7.41
C SER A 61 -0.90 8.85 6.10
N THR A 62 -0.60 7.69 5.49
CA THR A 62 0.06 7.63 4.19
C THR A 62 -0.79 8.26 3.10
N HIS A 63 -2.10 7.97 3.06
CA HIS A 63 -3.02 8.62 2.13
C HIS A 63 -3.06 10.14 2.34
N GLY A 64 -3.16 10.58 3.59
CA GLY A 64 -3.19 12.00 3.94
C GLY A 64 -1.91 12.74 3.53
N ILE A 65 -0.74 12.14 3.77
CA ILE A 65 0.56 12.72 3.39
C ILE A 65 0.68 12.82 1.88
N LEU A 66 0.30 11.78 1.13
CA LEU A 66 0.36 11.78 -0.33
C LEU A 66 -0.60 12.81 -0.94
N LEU A 67 -1.83 12.90 -0.43
CA LEU A 67 -2.79 13.93 -0.81
C LEU A 67 -2.27 15.34 -0.51
N TYR A 68 -1.67 15.54 0.67
CA TYR A 68 -1.10 16.82 1.07
C TYR A 68 0.03 17.23 0.14
N LYS A 69 0.96 16.32 -0.15
CA LYS A 69 2.06 16.55 -1.09
C LYS A 69 1.52 16.97 -2.46
N ARG A 70 0.58 16.21 -3.01
CA ARG A 70 -0.03 16.47 -4.31
C ARG A 70 -0.73 17.84 -4.35
N ARG A 71 -1.45 18.21 -3.29
CA ARG A 71 -2.09 19.53 -3.17
C ARG A 71 -1.09 20.68 -3.03
N SER A 72 0.00 20.46 -2.30
CA SER A 72 1.10 21.43 -2.16
C SER A 72 1.80 21.67 -3.49
N GLU A 73 2.11 20.60 -4.24
CA GLU A 73 2.68 20.69 -5.58
C GLU A 73 1.75 21.43 -6.53
N HIS A 74 0.45 21.13 -6.52
CA HIS A 74 -0.54 21.85 -7.34
C HIS A 74 -0.57 23.35 -7.04
N ARG A 75 -0.54 23.76 -5.75
CA ARG A 75 -0.48 25.17 -5.37
C ARG A 75 0.80 25.85 -5.86
N ASN A 76 1.94 25.22 -5.64
CA ASN A 76 3.25 25.72 -6.08
C ASN A 76 3.32 25.89 -7.61
N LEU A 77 2.77 24.91 -8.34
CA LEU A 77 2.67 24.98 -9.79
C LEU A 77 1.71 26.07 -10.25
N ASN A 78 0.57 26.30 -9.57
CA ASN A 78 -0.34 27.39 -9.94
C ASN A 78 0.31 28.77 -9.76
N GLU A 79 1.17 28.94 -8.74
CA GLU A 79 1.90 30.18 -8.51
C GLU A 79 2.96 30.42 -9.60
N LYS A 80 3.65 29.38 -10.06
CA LYS A 80 4.73 29.49 -11.06
C LYS A 80 4.25 29.49 -12.50
N LEU A 81 3.24 28.66 -12.78
CA LEU A 81 2.70 28.35 -14.10
C LEU A 81 1.17 28.28 -13.98
N PRO A 82 0.49 29.44 -14.02
CA PRO A 82 -0.97 29.48 -13.94
C PRO A 82 -1.56 28.75 -15.15
N PRO A 83 -2.65 27.97 -14.96
CA PRO A 83 -3.29 27.27 -16.06
C PRO A 83 -3.96 28.27 -17.02
N ILE A 84 -3.79 28.05 -18.32
CA ILE A 84 -4.49 28.76 -19.39
C ILE A 84 -5.81 28.08 -19.76
N SER A 85 -6.65 28.73 -20.57
CA SER A 85 -7.88 28.09 -21.05
C SER A 85 -7.58 27.02 -22.11
N TRP A 86 -8.51 26.08 -22.30
CA TRP A 86 -8.40 25.06 -23.33
C TRP A 86 -8.25 25.66 -24.73
N GLU A 87 -9.02 26.70 -25.04
CA GLU A 87 -9.05 27.33 -26.36
C GLU A 87 -7.71 27.97 -26.68
N GLU A 88 -7.13 28.69 -25.70
CA GLU A 88 -5.81 29.29 -25.84
C GLU A 88 -4.72 28.22 -26.00
N PHE A 89 -4.85 27.10 -25.30
CA PHE A 89 -3.95 25.96 -25.44
C PHE A 89 -4.05 25.30 -26.83
N GLU A 90 -5.27 25.10 -27.33
CA GLU A 90 -5.52 24.47 -28.63
C GLU A 90 -4.87 25.26 -29.76
N GLU A 91 -5.09 26.57 -29.79
CA GLU A 91 -4.60 27.44 -30.85
C GLU A 91 -3.08 27.63 -30.80
N LYS A 92 -2.48 27.79 -29.61
CA LYS A 92 -1.05 28.12 -29.49
C LYS A 92 -0.13 26.91 -29.55
N TYR A 93 -0.56 25.75 -29.04
CA TYR A 93 0.33 24.60 -28.83
C TYR A 93 -0.11 23.36 -29.60
N LEU A 94 -1.41 23.03 -29.61
CA LEU A 94 -1.90 21.88 -30.37
C LEU A 94 -1.83 22.13 -31.88
N ALA A 95 -2.17 23.35 -32.33
CA ALA A 95 -2.11 23.70 -33.75
C ALA A 95 -0.68 23.79 -34.31
N THR A 96 0.31 24.07 -33.45
CA THR A 96 1.73 24.15 -33.83
C THR A 96 2.43 22.79 -33.81
N GLY A 97 1.81 21.77 -33.21
CA GLY A 97 2.35 20.41 -33.15
C GLY A 97 3.51 20.23 -32.17
N GLU A 98 3.72 21.20 -31.26
CA GLU A 98 4.79 21.17 -30.26
C GLU A 98 4.45 20.28 -29.06
N VAL A 99 3.22 19.77 -28.98
CA VAL A 99 2.75 18.97 -27.84
C VAL A 99 3.18 17.51 -27.99
N LYS A 100 3.89 17.01 -26.96
CA LYS A 100 4.35 15.61 -26.91
C LYS A 100 3.48 14.76 -26.00
N THR A 101 3.23 15.24 -24.78
CA THR A 101 2.47 14.49 -23.77
C THR A 101 1.58 15.42 -22.98
N ILE A 102 0.33 15.01 -22.77
CA ILE A 102 -0.64 15.66 -21.90
C ILE A 102 -0.97 14.71 -20.76
N ILE A 103 -0.77 15.15 -19.52
CA ILE A 103 -1.14 14.41 -18.32
C ILE A 103 -2.30 15.14 -17.65
N PHE A 104 -3.50 14.57 -17.73
CA PHE A 104 -4.69 15.14 -17.10
C PHE A 104 -4.81 14.67 -15.65
N GLN A 105 -5.04 15.61 -14.73
CA GLN A 105 -5.27 15.34 -13.31
C GLN A 105 -6.74 15.60 -12.97
N PRO A 106 -7.62 14.58 -12.95
CA PRO A 106 -9.05 14.76 -12.76
C PRO A 106 -9.40 15.46 -11.44
N HIS A 107 -8.62 15.19 -10.39
CA HIS A 107 -8.84 15.74 -9.04
C HIS A 107 -8.65 17.26 -8.94
N PHE A 108 -7.98 17.87 -9.93
CA PHE A 108 -7.76 19.31 -9.99
C PHE A 108 -8.29 19.95 -11.27
N GLU A 109 -8.91 19.17 -12.17
CA GLU A 109 -9.44 19.65 -13.46
C GLU A 109 -8.38 20.40 -14.30
N VAL A 110 -7.11 20.01 -14.13
CA VAL A 110 -5.96 20.63 -14.80
C VAL A 110 -5.19 19.56 -15.55
N ALA A 111 -4.78 19.90 -16.76
CA ALA A 111 -3.83 19.12 -17.53
C ALA A 111 -2.45 19.77 -17.51
N ASN A 112 -1.44 18.93 -17.33
CA ASN A 112 -0.03 19.27 -17.41
C ASN A 112 0.49 18.86 -18.79
N VAL A 113 1.09 19.80 -19.52
CA VAL A 113 1.53 19.60 -20.89
C VAL A 113 3.06 19.68 -20.98
N TYR A 114 3.63 18.74 -21.71
CA TYR A 114 5.06 18.66 -22.00
C TYR A 114 5.27 18.85 -23.50
N LEU A 115 6.11 19.82 -23.84
CA LEU A 115 6.42 20.16 -25.22
C LEU A 115 7.61 19.34 -25.74
N SER A 116 7.65 19.12 -27.06
CA SER A 116 8.76 18.47 -27.75
C SER A 116 9.95 19.42 -27.84
N SER A 117 10.89 19.35 -26.88
CA SER A 117 12.16 20.08 -27.04
C SER A 117 13.10 19.34 -28.00
N ALA A 118 13.79 20.07 -28.88
CA ALA A 118 14.78 19.50 -29.82
C ALA A 118 15.93 18.75 -29.10
N ARG A 119 16.25 19.15 -27.87
CA ARG A 119 17.27 18.51 -27.02
C ARG A 119 16.80 17.17 -26.43
N GLU A 120 15.50 17.01 -26.17
CA GLU A 120 14.93 15.74 -25.68
C GLU A 120 14.85 14.66 -26.74
N GLN A 121 14.64 15.00 -28.03
CA GLN A 121 14.67 14.03 -29.12
C GLN A 121 16.07 13.41 -29.27
N GLN A 122 17.11 14.25 -29.21
CA GLN A 122 18.51 13.80 -29.24
C GLN A 122 18.88 12.93 -28.02
N MET A 123 18.40 13.30 -26.81
CA MET A 123 18.65 12.50 -25.62
C MET A 123 17.85 11.18 -25.59
N LYS A 124 16.60 11.17 -26.07
CA LYS A 124 15.78 9.94 -26.20
C LYS A 124 16.45 8.92 -27.11
N GLU A 125 17.00 9.33 -28.24
CA GLU A 125 17.72 8.41 -29.14
C GLU A 125 18.98 7.82 -28.47
N SER A 126 19.71 8.63 -27.69
CA SER A 126 20.91 8.18 -26.98
C SER A 126 20.65 7.30 -25.74
N LEU A 127 19.48 7.44 -25.09
CA LEU A 127 19.12 6.73 -23.86
C LEU A 127 18.15 5.56 -24.08
N ALA A 128 17.40 5.54 -25.18
CA ALA A 128 16.54 4.42 -25.57
C ALA A 128 17.33 3.11 -25.80
N THR A 129 18.64 3.20 -26.03
CA THR A 129 19.53 2.04 -26.13
C THR A 129 20.03 1.54 -24.78
N LEU A 130 19.95 2.34 -23.70
CA LEU A 130 20.59 2.01 -22.43
C LEU A 130 19.63 1.48 -21.35
N VAL A 131 18.40 1.99 -21.25
CA VAL A 131 17.51 1.63 -20.13
C VAL A 131 16.03 1.67 -20.53
N HIS A 132 15.45 0.52 -20.84
CA HIS A 132 14.01 0.33 -21.08
C HIS A 132 13.14 0.40 -19.79
N THR A 133 13.65 0.90 -18.66
CA THR A 133 13.01 0.69 -17.35
C THR A 133 12.84 1.94 -16.49
N THR A 134 12.73 3.15 -17.05
CA THR A 134 12.14 4.27 -16.30
C THR A 134 11.68 5.41 -17.21
N PRO A 135 10.38 5.79 -17.24
CA PRO A 135 9.95 6.98 -17.94
C PRO A 135 10.31 8.22 -17.11
N ASP A 136 11.21 9.03 -17.65
CA ASP A 136 11.70 10.33 -17.14
C ASP A 136 10.60 11.43 -17.06
N LYS A 137 9.32 11.08 -17.23
CA LYS A 137 8.20 12.02 -17.41
C LYS A 137 7.82 12.82 -16.14
N PHE A 138 8.41 12.50 -14.99
CA PHE A 138 8.03 13.08 -13.68
C PHE A 138 9.15 13.86 -12.97
N SER A 139 10.34 13.98 -13.58
CA SER A 139 11.46 14.76 -13.01
C SER A 139 11.40 16.23 -13.42
N ARG A 140 10.80 16.52 -14.57
CA ARG A 140 10.66 17.86 -15.15
C ARG A 140 9.32 18.50 -14.75
N PRO A 141 9.29 19.79 -14.37
CA PRO A 141 8.03 20.52 -14.25
C PRO A 141 7.33 20.60 -15.62
N PRO A 142 5.98 20.66 -15.67
CA PRO A 142 5.26 20.86 -16.92
C PRO A 142 5.64 22.18 -17.58
N ASP A 143 5.56 22.25 -18.90
CA ASP A 143 5.88 23.45 -19.67
C ASP A 143 4.68 24.39 -19.74
N VAL A 144 3.51 23.82 -19.97
CA VAL A 144 2.24 24.53 -20.09
C VAL A 144 1.20 23.76 -19.30
N ARG A 145 0.21 24.47 -18.76
CA ARG A 145 -0.89 23.87 -18.02
C ARG A 145 -2.18 24.48 -18.54
N PHE A 146 -3.22 23.68 -18.72
CA PHE A 146 -4.54 24.19 -19.06
C PHE A 146 -5.59 23.67 -18.10
N TYR A 147 -6.61 24.48 -17.86
CA TYR A 147 -7.77 24.11 -17.06
C TYR A 147 -8.89 23.63 -17.99
N LEU A 148 -9.54 22.53 -17.62
CA LEU A 148 -10.69 22.01 -18.34
C LEU A 148 -11.64 21.29 -17.36
N GLU A 149 -12.79 21.91 -17.15
CA GLU A 149 -13.87 21.37 -16.32
C GLU A 149 -14.67 20.34 -17.12
N ALA A 150 -14.19 19.10 -17.16
CA ALA A 150 -14.84 17.99 -17.82
C ALA A 150 -14.44 16.65 -17.20
N SER A 151 -15.22 15.60 -17.48
CA SER A 151 -14.88 14.25 -17.05
C SER A 151 -13.60 13.77 -17.76
N ALA A 152 -12.83 12.88 -17.13
CA ALA A 152 -11.58 12.39 -17.70
C ALA A 152 -11.76 11.70 -19.07
N GLU A 153 -12.93 11.10 -19.30
CA GLU A 153 -13.30 10.47 -20.57
C GLU A 153 -13.59 11.52 -21.65
N ASP A 154 -14.31 12.58 -21.28
CA ASP A 154 -14.61 13.71 -22.18
C ASP A 154 -13.33 14.45 -22.57
N VAL A 155 -12.43 14.70 -21.62
CA VAL A 155 -11.12 15.33 -21.90
C VAL A 155 -10.31 14.49 -22.89
N LYS A 156 -10.29 13.17 -22.69
CA LYS A 156 -9.59 12.27 -23.61
C LYS A 156 -10.19 12.34 -25.01
N HIS A 157 -11.52 12.29 -25.13
CA HIS A 157 -12.20 12.39 -26.42
C HIS A 157 -11.94 13.74 -27.11
N LEU A 158 -11.90 14.81 -26.33
CA LEU A 158 -11.65 16.17 -26.81
C LEU A 158 -10.21 16.31 -27.34
N VAL A 159 -9.22 15.83 -26.57
CA VAL A 159 -7.82 15.79 -26.97
C VAL A 159 -7.62 14.91 -28.21
N ASP A 160 -8.22 13.71 -28.26
CA ASP A 160 -8.12 12.82 -29.41
C ASP A 160 -8.74 13.45 -30.67
N THR A 161 -9.84 14.20 -30.52
CA THR A 161 -10.49 14.91 -31.62
C THR A 161 -9.62 16.05 -32.13
N ALA A 162 -9.03 16.85 -31.22
CA ALA A 162 -8.10 17.92 -31.56
C ALA A 162 -6.82 17.37 -32.22
N ALA A 163 -6.24 16.30 -31.67
CA ALA A 163 -5.06 15.65 -32.23
C ALA A 163 -5.31 15.11 -33.65
N LYS A 164 -6.50 14.53 -33.91
CA LYS A 164 -6.92 14.12 -35.25
C LYS A 164 -7.10 15.30 -36.20
N LYS A 165 -7.69 16.41 -35.72
CA LYS A 165 -7.91 17.65 -36.49
C LYS A 165 -6.58 18.22 -36.99
N TYR A 166 -5.55 18.27 -36.14
CA TYR A 166 -4.24 18.80 -36.49
C TYR A 166 -3.22 17.75 -36.99
N LYS A 167 -3.60 16.45 -37.01
CA LYS A 167 -2.76 15.32 -37.44
C LYS A 167 -1.45 15.17 -36.67
N HIS A 168 -1.45 15.54 -35.39
CA HIS A 168 -0.29 15.38 -34.50
C HIS A 168 -0.47 14.17 -33.59
N HIS A 169 0.62 13.47 -33.29
CA HIS A 169 0.62 12.38 -32.31
C HIS A 169 0.85 12.96 -30.92
N VAL A 170 -0.14 12.83 -30.04
CA VAL A 170 -0.10 13.33 -28.67
C VAL A 170 -0.32 12.15 -27.72
N ASP A 171 0.63 11.91 -26.82
CA ASP A 171 0.45 10.94 -25.74
C ASP A 171 -0.49 11.54 -24.68
N PHE A 172 -1.63 10.92 -24.44
CA PHE A 172 -2.56 11.34 -23.38
C PHE A 172 -2.57 10.32 -22.23
N GLU A 173 -2.33 10.80 -21.00
CA GLU A 173 -2.32 10.00 -19.78
C GLU A 173 -3.22 10.63 -18.71
N ILE A 174 -3.91 9.79 -17.93
CA ILE A 174 -4.79 10.22 -16.85
C ILE A 174 -4.10 9.88 -15.52
N ASP A 175 -3.71 10.89 -14.75
CA ASP A 175 -3.12 10.74 -13.42
C ASP A 175 -4.22 10.79 -12.35
N GLN A 176 -4.85 9.64 -12.12
CA GLN A 176 -5.82 9.44 -11.05
C GLN A 176 -5.09 9.21 -9.72
N PHE A 177 -5.57 9.85 -8.65
CA PHE A 177 -5.18 9.52 -7.28
C PHE A 177 -5.98 8.31 -6.75
N PRO A 178 -5.34 7.35 -6.07
CA PRO A 178 -3.89 7.16 -5.97
C PRO A 178 -3.32 6.60 -7.27
N SER A 179 -2.22 7.19 -7.75
CA SER A 179 -1.49 6.70 -8.91
C SER A 179 -0.87 5.33 -8.62
N TYR A 180 -0.47 4.57 -9.66
CA TYR A 180 0.16 3.25 -9.46
C TYR A 180 1.39 3.31 -8.53
N ARG A 181 2.17 4.40 -8.60
CA ARG A 181 3.35 4.62 -7.73
C ARG A 181 2.96 4.89 -6.27
N GLU A 182 1.95 5.72 -6.07
CA GLU A 182 1.41 6.02 -4.74
C GLU A 182 0.77 4.77 -4.12
N LEU A 183 0.00 4.01 -4.90
CA LEU A 183 -0.57 2.73 -4.49
C LEU A 183 0.51 1.72 -4.12
N SER A 184 1.56 1.60 -4.94
CA SER A 184 2.70 0.73 -4.64
C SER A 184 3.39 1.12 -3.34
N PHE A 185 3.53 2.42 -3.07
CA PHE A 185 4.09 2.93 -1.82
C PHE A 185 3.21 2.62 -0.61
N ILE A 186 1.89 2.80 -0.75
CA ILE A 186 0.90 2.46 0.29
C ILE A 186 0.93 0.96 0.60
N VAL A 187 0.92 0.10 -0.42
CA VAL A 187 0.96 -1.36 -0.24
C VAL A 187 2.30 -1.80 0.34
N GLY A 188 3.41 -1.28 -0.20
CA GLY A 188 4.76 -1.61 0.27
C GLY A 188 4.99 -1.22 1.74
N SER A 189 4.57 -0.02 2.14
CA SER A 189 4.64 0.42 3.54
C SER A 189 3.77 -0.44 4.46
N SER A 190 2.57 -0.82 4.02
CA SER A 190 1.67 -1.70 4.77
C SER A 190 2.29 -3.10 4.98
N LEU A 191 2.88 -3.68 3.93
CA LEU A 191 3.56 -4.97 3.99
C LEU A 191 4.81 -4.93 4.89
N PHE A 192 5.59 -3.85 4.82
CA PHE A 192 6.77 -3.68 5.67
C PHE A 192 6.40 -3.67 7.15
N VAL A 193 5.30 -3.01 7.51
CA VAL A 193 4.81 -2.96 8.90
C VAL A 193 4.34 -4.34 9.36
N LEU A 194 3.60 -5.05 8.52
CA LEU A 194 3.20 -6.43 8.80
C LEU A 194 4.41 -7.33 9.05
N ALA A 195 5.44 -7.22 8.20
CA ALA A 195 6.68 -7.96 8.35
C ALA A 195 7.43 -7.58 9.64
N ALA A 196 7.56 -6.29 9.95
CA ALA A 196 8.21 -5.80 11.16
C ALA A 196 7.53 -6.33 12.43
N ILE A 197 6.19 -6.33 12.47
CA ILE A 197 5.44 -6.86 13.60
C ILE A 197 5.54 -8.39 13.67
N ALA A 198 5.57 -9.08 12.53
CA ALA A 198 5.77 -10.52 12.48
C ALA A 198 7.17 -10.94 12.96
N MET A 199 8.20 -10.13 12.69
CA MET A 199 9.58 -10.37 13.12
C MET A 199 9.86 -9.94 14.57
N ALA A 200 9.09 -9.01 15.13
CA ALA A 200 9.19 -8.61 16.54
C ALA A 200 8.62 -9.66 17.53
N LYS A 201 8.32 -10.87 17.04
CA LYS A 201 7.74 -12.01 17.78
C LYS A 201 8.83 -13.02 18.11
#